data_AF-A0A960MK14-F1
#
_entry.id   AF-A0A960MK14-F1
#
_cell.length_a   1.000
_cell.length_b   1.000
_cell.length_c   1.000
_cell.angle_alpha   90.00
_cell.angle_beta   90.00
_cell.angle_gamma   90.00
#
_symmetry.space_group_name_H-M   'P 1'
#
loop_
_entity.id
_entity.type
_entity.pdbx_description
1 polymer ?
#
loop_
_entity_poly.entity_id
_entity_poly.type
_entity_poly.pdbx_seq_one_letter_code
_entity_poly.pdbx_strand_id
1 'polypeptide(L)'
;GVDIATGSFGKGSGSFGAFVTCNALMREYLITFNPQLLETTMLPPAVLGAINGALDLIPDMQVERQKVQNLSAYLRDALKEDHWDIGNPSAHLIPLISLEESHCQKLSRALSEKNILATFLRPPTVPQGASRLRFAIHAHLSQEDLSLLLKTLKTLKEEPSLSIV
;
A
#
# COMPACT_ATOMS: atom_id res chain seq x y z
N GLY A 1 -22.09 -16.27 -3.68
CA GLY A 1 -21.91 -15.07 -2.83
C GLY A 1 -20.71 -15.27 -1.94
N VAL A 2 -20.40 -14.31 -1.06
CA VAL A 2 -19.36 -14.44 -0.03
C VAL A 2 -20.05 -14.62 1.32
N ASP A 3 -19.69 -15.65 2.09
CA ASP A 3 -20.32 -15.96 3.40
C ASP A 3 -19.77 -15.08 4.54
N ILE A 4 -18.46 -14.82 4.51
CA ILE A 4 -17.74 -13.98 5.48
C ILE A 4 -16.77 -13.08 4.72
N ALA A 5 -16.82 -11.78 4.96
CA ALA A 5 -15.80 -10.85 4.49
C ALA A 5 -15.15 -10.12 5.66
N THR A 6 -13.82 -10.11 5.68
CA THR A 6 -13.02 -9.40 6.68
C THR A 6 -12.39 -8.15 6.07
N GLY A 7 -12.12 -7.17 6.93
CA GLY A 7 -11.47 -5.93 6.51
C GLY A 7 -10.76 -5.25 7.66
N SER A 8 -10.01 -4.20 7.32
CA SER A 8 -9.26 -3.40 8.29
C SER A 8 -9.57 -1.92 8.09
N PHE A 9 -9.76 -1.21 9.21
CA PHE A 9 -9.88 0.25 9.23
C PHE A 9 -8.51 0.95 9.18
N GLY A 10 -7.42 0.20 9.34
CA GLY A 10 -6.04 0.71 9.31
C GLY A 10 -5.44 1.04 7.95
N LYS A 11 -6.25 1.03 6.89
CA LYS A 11 -5.80 1.29 5.51
C LYS A 11 -6.58 2.44 4.89
N GLY A 12 -7.40 2.16 3.86
CA GLY A 12 -8.17 3.19 3.16
C GLY A 12 -9.12 3.99 4.05
N SER A 13 -9.55 3.44 5.20
CA SER A 13 -10.39 4.15 6.16
C SER A 13 -9.65 5.10 7.10
N GLY A 14 -8.31 5.09 7.12
CA GLY A 14 -7.51 6.05 7.89
C GLY A 14 -7.70 6.00 9.42
N SER A 15 -8.16 4.88 9.98
CA SER A 15 -8.39 4.71 11.41
C SER A 15 -7.63 3.48 11.94
N PHE A 16 -8.12 2.81 12.99
CA PHE A 16 -7.51 1.63 13.58
C PHE A 16 -8.55 0.54 13.85
N GLY A 17 -8.16 -0.72 13.71
CA GLY A 17 -9.01 -1.87 13.97
C GLY A 17 -9.33 -2.70 12.72
N ALA A 18 -10.19 -3.69 12.92
CA ALA A 18 -10.63 -4.64 11.91
C ALA A 18 -12.10 -5.01 12.11
N PHE A 19 -12.72 -5.56 11.07
CA PHE A 19 -14.11 -5.97 11.10
C PHE A 19 -14.31 -7.29 10.36
N VAL A 20 -15.44 -7.93 10.68
CA VAL A 20 -15.99 -9.06 9.95
C VAL A 20 -17.45 -8.76 9.61
N THR A 21 -17.84 -9.02 8.37
CA THR A 21 -19.23 -8.99 7.91
C THR A 21 -19.65 -10.42 7.60
N CYS A 22 -20.79 -10.82 8.16
CA CYS A 22 -21.33 -12.16 8.05
C CYS A 22 -22.84 -12.13 8.40
N ASN A 23 -23.52 -13.26 8.27
CA ASN A 23 -24.91 -13.37 8.69
C ASN A 23 -25.06 -13.37 10.24
N ALA A 24 -26.30 -13.25 10.71
CA ALA A 24 -26.59 -13.14 12.14
C ALA A 24 -26.14 -14.38 12.95
N LEU A 25 -26.32 -15.59 12.40
CA LEU A 25 -25.93 -16.84 13.04
C LEU A 25 -24.41 -16.91 13.24
N MET A 26 -23.63 -16.56 12.23
CA MET A 26 -22.17 -16.51 12.30
C MET A 26 -21.70 -15.42 13.26
N ARG A 27 -22.32 -14.24 13.23
CA ARG A 27 -22.00 -13.16 14.17
C ARG A 27 -22.17 -13.62 15.62
N GLU A 28 -23.31 -14.25 15.92
CA GLU A 28 -23.60 -14.76 17.26
C GLU A 28 -22.57 -15.81 17.68
N TYR A 29 -22.30 -16.79 16.81
CA TYR A 29 -21.26 -17.79 17.06
C TYR A 29 -19.89 -17.15 17.34
N LEU A 30 -19.45 -16.19 16.53
CA LEU A 30 -18.14 -15.53 16.69
C LEU A 30 -18.06 -14.73 18.00
N ILE A 31 -19.12 -14.02 18.39
CA ILE A 31 -19.16 -13.27 19.64
C ILE A 31 -19.17 -14.22 20.85
N THR A 32 -19.88 -15.33 20.77
CA THR A 32 -20.03 -16.28 21.88
C THR A 32 -18.79 -17.14 22.10
N PHE A 33 -18.12 -17.58 21.04
CA PHE A 33 -17.09 -18.62 21.14
C PHE A 33 -15.66 -18.15 20.86
N ASN A 34 -15.43 -16.87 20.51
CA ASN A 34 -14.08 -16.37 20.26
C ASN A 34 -13.47 -15.71 21.52
N PRO A 35 -12.54 -16.38 22.23
CA PRO A 35 -11.90 -15.80 23.42
C PRO A 35 -11.12 -14.51 23.10
N GLN A 36 -10.58 -14.37 21.88
CA GLN A 36 -9.84 -13.17 21.50
C GLN A 36 -10.74 -11.93 21.37
N LEU A 37 -12.05 -12.11 21.16
CA LEU A 37 -13.03 -11.02 21.18
C LEU A 37 -13.59 -10.77 22.58
N LEU A 38 -13.68 -11.81 23.41
CA LEU A 38 -14.23 -11.71 24.77
C LEU A 38 -13.23 -11.13 25.77
N GLU A 39 -11.94 -11.43 25.61
CA GLU A 39 -10.88 -11.08 26.56
C GLU A 39 -10.04 -9.87 26.12
N THR A 40 -10.58 -9.04 25.22
CA THR A 40 -9.89 -7.85 24.69
C THR A 40 -10.63 -6.56 25.05
N THR A 41 -9.87 -5.46 25.14
CA THR A 41 -10.44 -4.13 25.35
C THR A 41 -11.07 -3.63 24.05
N MET A 42 -12.29 -3.11 24.15
CA MET A 42 -12.96 -2.43 23.03
C MET A 42 -12.14 -1.24 22.50
N LEU A 43 -12.35 -0.92 21.22
CA LEU A 43 -11.70 0.23 20.60
C LEU A 43 -12.07 1.54 21.31
N PRO A 44 -11.13 2.50 21.44
CA PRO A 44 -11.43 3.80 22.04
C PRO A 44 -12.56 4.54 21.31
N PRO A 45 -13.44 5.28 22.01
CA PRO A 45 -14.55 6.00 21.39
C PRO A 45 -14.15 6.94 20.24
N ALA A 46 -13.01 7.61 20.34
CA ALA A 46 -12.49 8.48 19.28
C ALA A 46 -12.17 7.70 17.99
N VAL A 47 -11.65 6.47 18.12
CA VAL A 47 -11.38 5.58 16.98
C VAL A 47 -12.70 5.15 16.32
N LEU A 48 -13.71 4.81 17.13
CA LEU A 48 -15.04 4.47 16.63
C LEU A 48 -15.71 5.64 15.90
N GLY A 49 -15.58 6.86 16.41
CA GLY A 49 -16.07 8.07 15.74
C GLY A 49 -15.39 8.31 14.39
N ALA A 50 -14.07 8.14 14.32
CA ALA A 50 -13.32 8.24 13.07
C ALA A 50 -13.72 7.14 12.06
N ILE A 51 -13.95 5.91 12.53
CA ILE A 51 -14.47 4.81 11.69
C ILE A 51 -15.84 5.17 11.13
N ASN A 52 -16.76 5.69 11.98
CA ASN A 52 -18.09 6.06 11.54
C ASN A 52 -18.04 7.12 10.43
N GLY A 53 -17.27 8.19 10.63
CA GLY A 53 -17.10 9.22 9.60
C GLY A 53 -16.45 8.67 8.32
N ALA A 54 -15.49 7.76 8.42
CA ALA A 54 -14.92 7.11 7.25
C ALA A 54 -15.96 6.25 6.50
N LEU A 55 -16.82 5.52 7.21
CA LEU A 55 -17.88 4.71 6.62
C LEU A 55 -18.95 5.57 5.92
N ASP A 56 -19.19 6.78 6.40
CA ASP A 56 -20.08 7.75 5.73
C ASP A 56 -19.45 8.28 4.42
N LEU A 57 -18.13 8.50 4.40
CA LEU A 57 -17.43 9.07 3.22
C LEU A 57 -17.14 8.03 2.13
N ILE A 58 -16.63 6.85 2.51
CA ILE A 58 -16.07 5.84 1.57
C ILE A 58 -17.00 5.51 0.39
N PRO A 59 -18.33 5.31 0.56
CA PRO A 59 -19.22 4.99 -0.56
C PRO A 59 -19.12 6.00 -1.71
N ASP A 60 -18.97 7.29 -1.39
CA ASP A 60 -19.06 8.39 -2.35
C ASP A 60 -17.71 8.81 -2.97
N MET A 61 -16.59 8.23 -2.52
CA MET A 61 -15.23 8.59 -2.96
C MET A 61 -14.85 8.04 -4.36
N GLN A 62 -15.75 8.07 -5.34
CA GLN A 62 -15.48 7.58 -6.69
C GLN A 62 -14.42 8.40 -7.40
N VAL A 63 -14.41 9.73 -7.18
CA VAL A 63 -13.43 10.64 -7.80
C VAL A 63 -12.01 10.32 -7.32
N GLU A 64 -11.83 10.11 -6.03
CA GLU A 64 -10.55 9.75 -5.41
C GLU A 64 -10.08 8.38 -5.88
N ARG A 65 -11.00 7.39 -5.95
CA ARG A 65 -10.70 6.06 -6.51
C ARG A 65 -10.21 6.17 -7.96
N GLN A 66 -10.91 6.94 -8.80
CA GLN A 66 -10.50 7.14 -10.19
C GLN A 66 -9.15 7.86 -10.28
N LYS A 67 -8.93 8.88 -9.46
CA LYS A 67 -7.63 9.58 -9.39
C LYS A 67 -6.49 8.61 -9.05
N VAL A 68 -6.66 7.76 -8.04
CA VAL A 68 -5.66 6.75 -7.67
C VAL A 68 -5.41 5.78 -8.81
N GLN A 69 -6.45 5.32 -9.50
CA GLN A 69 -6.31 4.43 -10.67
C GLN A 69 -5.51 5.09 -11.79
N ASN A 70 -5.83 6.34 -12.12
CA ASN A 70 -5.16 7.11 -13.18
C ASN A 70 -3.67 7.35 -12.84
N LEU A 71 -3.39 7.82 -11.61
CA LEU A 71 -2.01 8.02 -11.14
C LEU A 71 -1.21 6.72 -11.10
N SER A 72 -1.86 5.61 -10.72
CA SER A 72 -1.21 4.29 -10.73
C SER A 72 -0.91 3.83 -12.16
N ALA A 73 -1.81 4.07 -13.11
CA ALA A 73 -1.56 3.75 -14.52
C ALA A 73 -0.38 4.56 -15.06
N TYR A 74 -0.42 5.89 -14.86
CA TYR A 74 0.67 6.78 -15.24
C TYR A 74 2.04 6.33 -14.72
N LEU A 75 2.16 6.02 -13.42
CA LEU A 75 3.43 5.56 -12.87
C LEU A 75 3.87 4.21 -13.44
N ARG A 76 2.94 3.25 -13.62
CA ARG A 76 3.28 1.94 -14.19
C ARG A 76 3.79 2.05 -15.61
N ASP A 77 3.13 2.85 -16.44
CA ASP A 77 3.47 3.00 -17.85
C ASP A 77 4.83 3.67 -17.99
N ALA A 78 5.08 4.76 -17.25
CA ALA A 78 6.37 5.44 -17.24
C ALA A 78 7.53 4.55 -16.72
N LEU A 79 7.31 3.76 -15.65
CA LEU A 79 8.32 2.83 -15.15
C LEU A 79 8.65 1.73 -16.17
N LYS A 80 7.65 1.22 -16.90
CA LYS A 80 7.85 0.22 -17.97
C LYS A 80 8.62 0.81 -19.15
N GLU A 81 8.28 2.03 -19.57
CA GLU A 81 8.99 2.76 -20.62
C GLU A 81 10.47 2.96 -20.27
N ASP A 82 10.76 3.23 -18.99
CA ASP A 82 12.14 3.36 -18.48
C ASP A 82 12.82 2.01 -18.17
N HIS A 83 12.20 0.89 -18.56
CA HIS A 83 12.71 -0.48 -18.37
C HIS A 83 12.97 -0.87 -16.90
N TRP A 84 12.17 -0.36 -15.97
CA TRP A 84 12.15 -0.90 -14.61
C TRP A 84 11.31 -2.18 -14.55
N ASP A 85 11.82 -3.20 -13.84
CA ASP A 85 11.00 -4.37 -13.54
C ASP A 85 10.01 -4.03 -12.43
N ILE A 86 8.72 -4.05 -12.77
CA ILE A 86 7.61 -3.84 -11.84
C ILE A 86 6.70 -5.08 -11.77
N GLY A 87 7.08 -6.19 -12.40
CA GLY A 87 6.24 -7.38 -12.59
C GLY A 87 4.96 -7.08 -13.38
N ASN A 88 3.82 -7.57 -12.89
CA ASN A 88 2.51 -7.29 -13.46
C ASN A 88 1.55 -6.66 -12.43
N PRO A 89 1.77 -5.40 -12.02
CA PRO A 89 0.99 -4.79 -10.97
C PRO A 89 -0.35 -4.30 -11.50
N SER A 90 -1.45 -4.88 -11.03
CA SER A 90 -2.83 -4.46 -11.34
C SER A 90 -3.41 -3.47 -10.32
N ALA A 91 -2.70 -3.21 -9.23
CA ALA A 91 -3.18 -2.43 -8.09
C ALA A 91 -2.47 -1.07 -7.94
N HIS A 92 -2.91 -0.29 -6.96
CA HIS A 92 -2.33 0.99 -6.54
C HIS A 92 -1.04 0.84 -5.70
N LEU A 93 -0.61 -0.40 -5.44
CA LEU A 93 0.69 -0.72 -4.88
C LEU A 93 1.61 -1.13 -6.03
N ILE A 94 2.58 -0.28 -6.36
CA ILE A 94 3.49 -0.49 -7.49
C ILE A 94 4.84 -0.94 -6.94
N PRO A 95 5.25 -2.20 -7.17
CA PRO A 95 6.57 -2.66 -6.79
C PRO A 95 7.62 -2.20 -7.81
N LEU A 96 8.85 -2.03 -7.35
CA LEU A 96 10.04 -1.93 -8.19
C LEU A 96 10.97 -3.06 -7.74
N ILE A 97 11.08 -4.07 -8.60
CA ILE A 97 11.77 -5.33 -8.33
C ILE A 97 13.24 -5.13 -8.69
N SER A 98 14.12 -5.32 -7.71
CA SER A 98 15.57 -5.29 -7.95
C SER A 98 16.28 -6.59 -7.55
N LEU A 99 15.53 -7.56 -6.99
CA LEU A 99 15.91 -8.92 -6.54
C LEU A 99 17.02 -8.96 -5.48
N GLU A 100 18.02 -8.09 -5.56
CA GLU A 100 19.10 -7.94 -4.61
C GLU A 100 18.70 -7.00 -3.45
N GLU A 101 18.80 -7.49 -2.22
CA GLU A 101 18.50 -6.73 -1.00
C GLU A 101 19.41 -5.49 -0.86
N SER A 102 20.72 -5.64 -1.13
CA SER A 102 21.68 -4.54 -0.98
C SER A 102 21.35 -3.38 -1.91
N HIS A 103 20.98 -3.69 -3.15
CA HIS A 103 20.61 -2.68 -4.13
C HIS A 103 19.29 -1.99 -3.76
N CYS A 104 18.24 -2.74 -3.41
CA CYS A 104 16.98 -2.16 -2.93
C CYS A 104 17.20 -1.23 -1.72
N GLN A 105 18.05 -1.63 -0.76
CA GLN A 105 18.36 -0.82 0.41
C GLN A 105 19.05 0.50 0.04
N LYS A 106 20.06 0.45 -0.83
CA LYS A 106 20.77 1.66 -1.30
C LYS A 106 19.83 2.59 -2.07
N LEU A 107 19.01 2.05 -2.97
CA LEU A 107 18.05 2.83 -3.74
C LEU A 107 16.98 3.47 -2.84
N SER A 108 16.45 2.73 -1.86
CA SER A 108 15.52 3.27 -0.86
C SER A 108 16.12 4.45 -0.09
N ARG A 109 17.40 4.34 0.28
CA ARG A 109 18.10 5.41 1.00
C ARG A 109 18.33 6.63 0.11
N ALA A 110 18.79 6.43 -1.12
CA ALA A 110 19.00 7.51 -2.08
C ALA A 110 17.69 8.27 -2.39
N LEU A 111 16.57 7.54 -2.52
CA LEU A 111 15.24 8.15 -2.65
C LEU A 111 14.86 8.95 -1.39
N SER A 112 15.12 8.41 -0.19
CA SER A 112 14.84 9.13 1.05
C SER A 112 15.65 10.42 1.19
N GLU A 113 16.90 10.44 0.75
CA GLU A 113 17.74 11.65 0.70
C GLU A 113 17.21 12.71 -0.27
N LYS A 114 16.34 12.33 -1.20
CA LYS A 114 15.58 13.22 -2.09
C LYS A 114 14.14 13.49 -1.60
N ASN A 115 13.84 13.19 -0.34
CA ASN A 115 12.52 13.32 0.30
C ASN A 115 11.43 12.42 -0.32
N ILE A 116 11.82 11.27 -0.88
CA ILE A 116 10.90 10.29 -1.45
C ILE A 116 10.93 9.01 -0.61
N LEU A 117 9.83 8.73 0.06
CA LEU A 117 9.70 7.51 0.86
C LEU A 117 9.25 6.33 -0.01
N ALA A 118 10.19 5.44 -0.34
CA ALA A 118 9.90 4.13 -0.94
C ALA A 118 9.98 3.04 0.14
N THR A 119 8.94 2.22 0.29
CA THR A 119 8.97 1.15 1.30
C THR A 119 9.85 0.01 0.81
N PHE A 120 10.97 -0.23 1.48
CA PHE A 120 11.82 -1.38 1.20
C PHE A 120 11.24 -2.67 1.82
N LEU A 121 10.97 -3.68 0.99
CA LEU A 121 10.47 -5.00 1.38
C LEU A 121 11.56 -6.05 1.17
N ARG A 122 11.85 -6.81 2.24
CA ARG A 122 12.85 -7.88 2.30
C ARG A 122 12.33 -9.11 3.06
N PRO A 123 13.01 -10.26 2.98
CA PRO A 123 12.67 -11.41 3.83
C PRO A 123 12.60 -11.05 5.32
N PRO A 124 11.66 -11.64 6.10
CA PRO A 124 10.70 -12.67 5.72
C PRO A 124 9.41 -12.14 5.05
N THR A 125 9.25 -10.82 4.90
CA THR A 125 8.02 -10.21 4.34
C THR A 125 7.80 -10.56 2.87
N VAL A 126 8.88 -10.84 2.14
CA VAL A 126 8.87 -11.36 0.76
C VAL A 126 9.79 -12.59 0.68
N PRO A 127 9.58 -13.50 -0.29
CA PRO A 127 10.48 -14.64 -0.50
C PRO A 127 11.95 -14.22 -0.69
N GLN A 128 12.87 -15.15 -0.40
CA GLN A 128 14.30 -14.95 -0.67
C GLN A 128 14.53 -14.62 -2.16
N GLY A 129 15.40 -13.64 -2.42
CA GLY A 129 15.68 -13.15 -3.78
C GLY A 129 14.55 -12.33 -4.42
N ALA A 130 13.47 -12.01 -3.69
CA ALA A 130 12.35 -11.21 -4.20
C ALA A 130 12.25 -9.82 -3.51
N SER A 131 13.40 -9.28 -3.09
CA SER A 131 13.51 -7.95 -2.51
C SER A 131 13.07 -6.88 -3.51
N ARG A 132 12.30 -5.91 -3.03
CA ARG A 132 11.68 -4.87 -3.86
C ARG A 132 11.39 -3.62 -3.08
N LEU A 133 11.32 -2.50 -3.78
CA LEU A 133 10.66 -1.29 -3.27
C LEU A 133 9.18 -1.35 -3.56
N ARG A 134 8.37 -0.68 -2.74
CA ARG A 134 6.93 -0.54 -2.96
C ARG A 134 6.52 0.92 -2.83
N PHE A 135 5.88 1.43 -3.87
CA PHE A 135 5.21 2.72 -3.90
C PHE A 135 3.71 2.49 -3.67
N ALA A 136 3.12 3.22 -2.72
CA ALA A 136 1.69 3.17 -2.43
C ALA A 136 1.01 4.43 -2.94
N ILE A 137 0.29 4.31 -4.05
CA ILE A 137 -0.41 5.44 -4.66
C ILE A 137 -1.69 5.75 -3.90
N HIS A 138 -1.89 7.02 -3.57
CA HIS A 138 -3.05 7.50 -2.85
C HIS A 138 -3.56 8.84 -3.42
N ALA A 139 -4.80 9.20 -3.09
CA ALA A 139 -5.51 10.31 -3.72
C ALA A 139 -4.87 11.69 -3.48
N HIS A 140 -4.08 11.87 -2.42
CA HIS A 140 -3.36 13.11 -2.15
C HIS A 140 -2.12 13.32 -3.03
N LEU A 141 -1.63 12.31 -3.75
CA LEU A 141 -0.52 12.51 -4.68
C LEU A 141 -0.99 13.34 -5.89
N SER A 142 -0.05 14.11 -6.42
CA SER A 142 -0.16 14.86 -7.66
C SER A 142 0.61 14.16 -8.78
N GLN A 143 0.40 14.58 -10.03
CA GLN A 143 1.20 14.07 -11.14
C GLN A 143 2.63 14.59 -11.08
N GLU A 144 2.83 15.76 -10.48
CA GLU A 144 4.12 16.37 -10.19
C GLU A 144 4.93 15.54 -9.21
N ASP A 145 4.32 14.99 -8.14
CA ASP A 145 4.98 14.09 -7.20
C ASP A 145 5.52 12.84 -7.92
N LEU A 146 4.71 12.26 -8.82
CA LEU A 146 5.13 11.10 -9.61
C LEU A 146 6.20 11.46 -10.63
N SER A 147 6.14 12.65 -11.20
CA SER A 147 7.15 13.14 -12.15
C SER A 147 8.49 13.39 -11.45
N LEU A 148 8.46 13.89 -10.21
CA LEU A 148 9.64 14.01 -9.36
C LEU A 148 10.24 12.63 -9.10
N LEU A 149 9.43 11.64 -8.69
CA LEU A 149 9.88 10.26 -8.49
C LEU A 149 10.54 9.69 -9.74
N LEU A 150 9.89 9.79 -10.91
CA LEU A 150 10.41 9.27 -12.17
C LEU A 150 11.73 9.93 -12.56
N LYS A 151 11.82 11.27 -12.45
CA LYS A 151 13.06 12.01 -12.71
C LYS A 151 14.18 11.56 -11.76
N THR A 152 13.89 11.43 -10.48
CA THR A 152 14.88 10.96 -9.50
C THR A 152 15.33 9.54 -9.82
N LEU A 153 14.43 8.63 -10.15
CA LEU A 153 14.79 7.26 -10.55
C LEU A 153 15.68 7.23 -11.79
N LYS A 154 15.42 8.08 -12.80
CA LYS A 154 16.28 8.23 -13.98
C LYS A 154 17.70 8.64 -13.59
N THR A 155 17.83 9.69 -12.78
CA THR A 155 19.15 10.15 -12.30
C THR A 155 19.87 9.06 -11.52
N LEU A 156 19.19 8.37 -10.61
CA LEU A 156 19.79 7.31 -9.80
C LEU A 156 20.18 6.07 -10.63
N LYS A 157 19.49 5.80 -11.74
CA LYS A 157 19.84 4.71 -12.66
C LYS A 157 21.19 4.95 -13.37
N GLU A 158 21.56 6.21 -13.57
CA GLU A 158 22.84 6.61 -14.19
C GLU A 158 24.00 6.63 -13.18
N GLU A 159 23.73 6.54 -11.87
CA GLU A 159 24.77 6.53 -10.84
C GLU A 159 25.50 5.18 -10.78
N PRO A 160 26.83 5.13 -10.98
CA PRO A 160 27.59 3.86 -11.02
C PRO A 160 27.53 3.03 -9.73
N SER A 161 27.25 3.67 -8.60
CA SER A 161 27.11 3.03 -7.28
C SER A 161 25.76 2.31 -7.09
N LEU A 162 24.78 2.61 -7.96
CA LEU A 162 23.40 2.12 -7.94
C LEU A 162 23.00 1.44 -9.26
N SER A 163 23.87 1.45 -10.27
CA SER A 163 23.61 0.82 -11.56
C SER A 163 23.43 -0.69 -11.39
N ILE A 164 22.27 -1.19 -11.83
CA ILE A 164 21.97 -2.61 -12.00
C ILE A 164 22.79 -3.08 -13.20
N VAL A 165 24.04 -3.49 -12.98
CA VAL A 165 24.75 -4.34 -13.94
C VAL A 165 24.42 -5.78 -13.62
#